data_AF-A0A2M7WMY9-F1
#
_entry.id   AF-A0A2M7WMY9-F1
#
_cell.length_a   1.000
_cell.length_b   1.000
_cell.length_c   1.000
_cell.angle_alpha   90.00
_cell.angle_beta   90.00
_cell.angle_gamma   90.00
#
_symmetry.space_group_name_H-M   'P 1'
#
loop_
_entity.id
_entity.type
_entity.pdbx_description
1 polymer ?
#
loop_
_entity_poly.entity_id
_entity_poly.type
_entity_poly.pdbx_seq_one_letter_code
_entity_poly.pdbx_strand_id
1 'polypeptide(L)' 'MQISKHKVVSIQYTLTNDEGEVIDSSVGGDALVYLHGEENIIPGLE' A
#
# COMPACT_ATOMS: atom_id res chain seq x y z
N MET A 1 12.24 -0.76 -12.65
CA MET A 1 11.33 -1.92 -12.73
C MET A 1 9.95 -1.40 -12.42
N GLN A 2 8.95 -1.61 -13.29
CA GLN A 2 7.57 -1.12 -13.08
C GLN A 2 6.74 -2.22 -12.42
N ILE A 3 5.90 -1.86 -11.45
CA ILE A 3 4.90 -2.77 -10.88
C ILE A 3 3.84 -3.05 -11.97
N SER A 4 3.39 -4.30 -12.06
CA SER A 4 2.43 -4.77 -13.08
C SER A 4 1.49 -5.81 -12.47
N LYS A 5 0.34 -6.06 -13.13
CA LYS A 5 -0.68 -7.00 -12.65
C LYS A 5 -0.09 -8.39 -12.37
N HIS A 6 -0.60 -9.05 -11.33
CA HIS A 6 -0.16 -10.35 -10.81
C HIS A 6 1.29 -10.38 -10.28
N LYS A 7 1.74 -9.27 -9.68
CA LYS A 7 3.02 -9.23 -8.96
C LYS A 7 2.79 -9.11 -7.47
N VAL A 8 3.54 -9.90 -6.70
CA VAL A 8 3.61 -9.74 -5.25
C VAL A 8 4.51 -8.55 -4.97
N VAL A 9 3.97 -7.57 -4.25
CA VAL A 9 4.62 -6.31 -3.93
C VAL A 9 4.67 -6.19 -2.41
N SER A 10 5.81 -5.72 -1.89
CA SER A 10 5.97 -5.37 -0.48
C SER A 10 6.31 -3.88 -0.38
N ILE A 11 5.52 -3.12 0.37
CA ILE A 11 5.68 -1.67 0.52
C ILE A 11 5.69 -1.25 1.99
N GLN A 12 6.43 -0.18 2.25
CA GLN A 12 6.25 0.64 3.44
C GLN A 12 5.33 1.80 3.07
N TYR A 13 4.27 2.03 3.84
CA TYR A 13 3.25 3.04 3.54
C TYR A 13 2.87 3.86 4.76
N THR A 14 2.36 5.05 4.48
CA THR A 14 1.61 5.89 5.41
C THR A 14 0.37 6.37 4.66
N LEU A 15 -0.80 5.94 5.13
CA LEU A 15 -2.08 6.34 4.58
C LEU A 15 -2.56 7.59 5.34
N THR A 16 -2.87 8.64 4.60
CA THR A 16 -3.44 9.87 5.16
C THR A 16 -4.82 10.15 4.57
N ASN A 17 -5.68 10.86 5.31
CA ASN A 17 -6.90 11.44 4.76
C ASN A 17 -6.61 12.74 3.99
N ASP A 18 -7.65 13.34 3.40
CA ASP A 18 -7.54 14.60 2.65
C ASP A 18 -7.12 15.79 3.52
N GLU A 19 -7.30 15.70 4.84
CA GLU A 19 -6.87 16.70 5.82
C GLU A 19 -5.41 16.52 6.25
N GLY A 20 -4.74 15.46 5.77
CA GLY A 20 -3.34 15.15 6.08
C GLY A 20 -3.14 14.37 7.38
N GLU A 21 -4.21 13.90 8.02
CA GLU A 21 -4.13 13.06 9.22
C GLU A 21 -3.77 11.63 8.84
N VAL A 22 -2.85 11.03 9.60
CA VAL A 22 -2.44 9.63 9.41
C VAL A 22 -3.56 8.70 9.88
N ILE A 23 -4.10 7.93 8.94
CA ILE A 23 -5.10 6.89 9.21
C ILE A 23 -4.41 5.58 9.58
N ASP A 24 -3.32 5.26 8.86
CA ASP A 24 -2.60 4.00 9.04
C ASP A 24 -1.14 4.13 8.57
N SER A 25 -0.25 3.29 9.09
CA SER A 25 1.15 3.28 8.69
C SER A 25 1.83 1.95 9.03
N SER A 26 2.69 1.48 8.12
CA SER A 26 3.60 0.37 8.39
C SER A 26 4.93 0.81 9.01
N VAL A 27 5.14 2.12 9.23
CA VAL A 27 6.39 2.65 9.77
C VAL A 27 6.60 2.13 11.19
N GLY A 28 7.72 1.43 11.41
CA GLY A 28 8.03 0.80 12.69
C GLY A 28 7.47 -0.62 12.86
N GLY A 29 6.75 -1.13 11.85
CA GLY A 29 6.27 -2.50 11.77
C GLY A 29 6.74 -3.22 10.50
N ASP A 30 6.08 -4.34 10.19
CA ASP A 30 6.34 -5.12 8.99
C ASP A 30 5.75 -4.45 7.74
N ALA A 31 6.41 -4.65 6.60
CA ALA A 31 5.94 -4.13 5.33
C ALA A 31 4.64 -4.82 4.88
N LEU A 32 3.72 -4.06 4.28
CA LEU A 32 2.50 -4.62 3.72
C LEU A 32 2.82 -5.40 2.45
N VAL A 33 2.38 -6.64 2.38
CA VAL A 33 2.53 -7.50 1.21
C VAL A 33 1.17 -7.70 0.55
N TYR A 34 1.08 -7.39 -0.74
CA TYR A 34 -0.14 -7.55 -1.52
C TYR A 34 0.13 -8.04 -2.95
N LEU A 35 -0.90 -8.55 -3.62
CA LEU A 35 -0.87 -8.92 -5.02
C LEU A 35 -1.47 -7.78 -5.85
N HIS A 36 -0.64 -7.13 -6.67
CA HIS A 36 -1.02 -5.94 -7.44
C HIS A 36 -1.90 -6.29 -8.65
N GLY A 37 -2.91 -5.47 -8.88
CA GLY A 37 -3.90 -5.59 -9.95
C GLY A 37 -5.05 -6.55 -9.64
N GLU A 38 -5.27 -6.86 -8.37
CA GLU A 38 -6.30 -7.80 -7.88
C GLU A 38 -7.20 -7.16 -6.79
N GLU A 39 -7.16 -5.84 -6.62
CA GLU A 39 -8.06 -5.09 -5.71
C GLU A 39 -7.98 -5.56 -4.24
N ASN A 40 -6.82 -6.08 -3.82
CA ASN A 40 -6.59 -6.56 -2.45
C ASN A 40 -6.47 -5.41 -1.42
N ILE A 41 -6.19 -4.20 -1.89
CA ILE A 41 -6.03 -2.99 -1.08
C ILE A 41 -6.80 -1.84 -1.71
N ILE A 42 -6.98 -0.75 -0.97
CA ILE A 42 -7.71 0.41 -1.47
C ILE A 42 -6.97 1.06 -2.67
N PRO A 43 -7.70 1.66 -3.63
CA PRO A 43 -7.08 2.27 -4.81
C PRO A 43 -6.06 3.38 -4.52
N GLY A 44 -6.11 3.99 -3.32
CA GLY A 44 -5.11 4.98 -2.91
C GLY A 44 -3.73 4.39 -2.58
N LEU A 45 -3.64 3.08 -2.38
CA LEU A 45 -2.40 2.36 -2.04
C LEU A 45 -1.95 1.35 -3.11
N GLU A 46 -2.81 1.06 -4.08
CA GLU A 46 -2.52 0.20 -5.24
C GLU A 46 -1.81 0.97 -6.36
#